data_AF-A0A1Q5FAR9-F1
#
_entry.id   AF-A0A1Q5FAR9-F1
#
_cell.length_a   1.000
_cell.length_b   1.000
_cell.length_c   1.000
_cell.angle_alpha   90.00
_cell.angle_beta   90.00
_cell.angle_gamma   90.00
#
_symmetry.space_group_name_H-M   'P 1'
#
loop_
_entity.id
_entity.type
_entity.pdbx_description
1 polymer ?
#
loop_
_entity_poly.entity_id
_entity_poly.type
_entity_poly.pdbx_seq_one_letter_code
_entity_poly.pdbx_strand_id
1 'polypeptide(L)'
;MAEARAEVAAAKAELDKFHQDDAAGFYAGRSARYRMPAKQRAEARLDAAEERLSGLVGGGTVDITWLLEGHAADTWHQADPQLQRDLLHLAIDQVIVTPAHGKRVRFNGAERVTIVWATPEQAEDDDYAQAA
;
A
#
# COMPACT_ATOMS: atom_id res chain seq x y z
N MET A 1 -3.18 -0.29 -8.64
CA MET A 1 -2.99 -1.25 -7.52
C MET A 1 -4.06 -2.35 -7.52
N ALA A 2 -5.36 -2.02 -7.57
CA ALA A 2 -6.43 -3.03 -7.65
C ALA A 2 -6.30 -3.98 -8.86
N GLU A 3 -5.99 -3.44 -10.04
CA GLU A 3 -5.77 -4.22 -11.26
C GLU A 3 -4.59 -5.20 -11.15
N ALA A 4 -3.47 -4.79 -10.57
CA ALA A 4 -2.30 -5.64 -10.37
C ALA A 4 -2.55 -6.78 -9.36
N ARG A 5 -3.33 -6.50 -8.29
CA ARG A 5 -3.78 -7.54 -7.34
C ARG A 5 -4.74 -8.53 -8.00
N ALA A 6 -5.66 -8.04 -8.83
CA ALA A 6 -6.57 -8.88 -9.60
C ALA A 6 -5.82 -9.77 -10.60
N GLU A 7 -4.75 -9.25 -11.22
CA GLU A 7 -3.91 -10.04 -12.13
C GLU A 7 -3.14 -11.16 -11.41
N VAL A 8 -2.57 -10.90 -10.23
CA VAL A 8 -1.95 -11.95 -9.39
C VAL A 8 -2.98 -13.01 -9.01
N ALA A 9 -4.19 -12.61 -8.62
CA ALA A 9 -5.26 -13.55 -8.28
C ALA A 9 -5.66 -14.41 -9.50
N ALA A 10 -5.76 -13.82 -10.69
CA ALA A 10 -6.04 -14.55 -11.92
C ALA A 10 -4.91 -15.53 -12.30
N ALA A 11 -3.65 -15.13 -12.15
CA ALA A 11 -2.50 -15.99 -12.42
C ALA A 11 -2.42 -17.17 -11.44
N LYS A 12 -2.75 -16.94 -10.15
CA LYS A 12 -2.86 -18.02 -9.15
C LYS A 12 -3.98 -19.00 -9.50
N ALA A 13 -5.16 -18.50 -9.89
CA ALA A 13 -6.26 -19.35 -10.30
C ALA A 13 -5.93 -20.21 -11.54
N GLU A 14 -5.12 -19.68 -12.47
CA GLU A 14 -4.64 -20.43 -13.64
C GLU A 14 -3.66 -21.56 -13.24
N LEU A 15 -2.76 -21.30 -12.29
CA LEU A 15 -1.85 -22.32 -11.75
C LEU A 15 -2.61 -23.39 -10.96
N ASP A 16 -3.58 -22.99 -10.14
CA ASP A 16 -4.46 -23.92 -9.40
C ASP A 16 -5.26 -24.80 -10.34
N LYS A 17 -5.78 -24.23 -11.43
CA LYS A 17 -6.46 -24.99 -12.48
C LYS A 17 -5.53 -26.00 -13.14
N PHE A 18 -4.29 -25.63 -13.44
CA PHE A 18 -3.29 -26.57 -13.94
C PHE A 18 -3.07 -27.74 -12.96
N HIS A 19 -2.96 -27.45 -11.66
CA HIS A 19 -2.83 -28.49 -10.63
C HIS A 19 -4.06 -29.41 -10.55
N GLN A 20 -5.26 -28.86 -10.69
CA GLN A 20 -6.50 -29.62 -10.75
C GLN A 20 -6.57 -30.52 -11.99
N ASP A 21 -6.23 -29.99 -13.17
CA ASP A 21 -6.21 -30.74 -14.44
C ASP A 21 -5.16 -31.86 -14.39
N ASP A 22 -4.02 -31.60 -13.78
CA ASP A 22 -2.96 -32.60 -13.58
C ASP A 22 -3.36 -33.70 -12.60
N ALA A 23 -4.00 -33.35 -11.48
CA ALA A 23 -4.55 -34.30 -10.51
C ALA A 23 -5.68 -35.15 -11.11
N ALA A 24 -6.49 -34.58 -12.01
CA ALA A 24 -7.53 -35.27 -12.76
C ALA A 24 -6.99 -36.17 -13.89
N GLY A 25 -5.66 -36.19 -14.12
CA GLY A 25 -5.02 -37.03 -15.13
C GLY A 25 -5.16 -36.51 -16.56
N PHE A 26 -5.53 -35.25 -16.77
CA PHE A 26 -5.68 -34.63 -18.10
C PHE A 26 -4.40 -34.73 -18.94
N TYR A 27 -3.25 -34.64 -18.27
CA TYR A 27 -1.94 -34.76 -18.91
C TYR A 27 -1.39 -36.19 -18.97
N ALA A 28 -2.21 -37.23 -18.73
CA ALA A 28 -1.76 -38.61 -18.92
C ALA A 28 -1.70 -39.01 -20.41
N GLY A 29 -0.87 -40.02 -20.73
CA GLY A 29 -0.77 -40.60 -22.07
C GLY A 29 -0.21 -39.63 -23.12
N ARG A 30 -0.93 -39.46 -24.25
CA ARG A 30 -0.47 -38.61 -25.38
C ARG A 30 -0.33 -37.13 -25.01
N SER A 31 -0.99 -36.70 -23.94
CA SER A 31 -0.97 -35.33 -23.44
C SER A 31 0.20 -35.03 -22.50
N ALA A 32 0.97 -36.04 -22.08
CA ALA A 32 2.08 -35.90 -21.14
C ALA A 32 3.17 -34.92 -21.63
N ARG A 33 3.36 -34.84 -22.95
CA ARG A 33 4.30 -33.90 -23.58
C ARG A 33 3.95 -32.43 -23.32
N TYR A 34 2.70 -32.12 -22.97
CA TYR A 34 2.24 -30.75 -22.74
C TYR A 34 2.23 -30.35 -21.26
N ARG A 35 2.44 -31.30 -20.34
CA ARG A 35 2.43 -31.05 -18.89
C ARG A 35 3.49 -30.02 -18.48
N MET A 36 4.76 -30.30 -18.82
CA MET A 36 5.89 -29.44 -18.45
C MET A 36 5.80 -28.04 -19.09
N PRO A 37 5.48 -27.90 -20.39
CA PRO A 37 5.27 -26.59 -21.01
C PRO A 37 4.05 -25.82 -20.46
N ALA A 38 3.00 -26.51 -20.00
CA ALA A 38 1.84 -25.85 -19.38
C ALA A 38 2.19 -25.34 -17.97
N LYS A 39 2.89 -26.15 -17.17
CA LYS A 39 3.38 -25.77 -15.85
C LYS A 39 4.27 -24.53 -15.90
N GLN A 40 5.32 -24.57 -16.75
CA GLN A 40 6.27 -23.47 -16.87
C GLN A 40 5.62 -22.16 -17.30
N ARG A 41 4.58 -22.22 -18.15
CA ARG A 41 3.84 -21.02 -18.56
C ARG A 41 2.99 -20.45 -17.43
N ALA A 42 2.35 -21.29 -16.63
CA ALA A 42 1.56 -20.85 -15.49
C ALA A 42 2.46 -20.24 -14.39
N GLU A 43 3.60 -20.88 -14.08
CA GLU A 43 4.59 -20.36 -13.13
C GLU A 43 5.17 -19.02 -13.61
N ALA A 44 5.64 -18.94 -14.86
CA ALA A 44 6.18 -17.69 -15.41
C ALA A 44 5.17 -16.54 -15.43
N ARG A 45 3.88 -16.85 -15.61
CA ARG A 45 2.80 -15.86 -15.58
C ARG A 45 2.54 -15.36 -14.16
N LEU A 46 2.63 -16.23 -13.17
CA LEU A 46 2.54 -15.84 -11.76
C LEU A 46 3.74 -14.98 -11.35
N ASP A 47 4.96 -15.41 -11.66
CA ASP A 47 6.19 -14.67 -11.36
C ASP A 47 6.15 -13.26 -11.96
N ALA A 48 5.74 -13.12 -13.22
CA ALA A 48 5.63 -11.82 -13.89
C ALA A 48 4.53 -10.92 -13.31
N ALA A 49 3.46 -11.48 -12.74
CA ALA A 49 2.42 -10.72 -12.07
C ALA A 49 2.87 -10.28 -10.67
N GLU A 50 3.57 -11.14 -9.93
CA GLU A 50 4.14 -10.84 -8.62
C GLU A 50 5.26 -9.81 -8.71
N GLU A 51 6.13 -9.89 -9.73
CA GLU A 51 7.17 -8.89 -9.99
C GLU A 51 6.55 -7.52 -10.31
N ARG A 52 5.49 -7.47 -11.12
CA ARG A 52 4.77 -6.22 -11.39
C ARG A 52 4.09 -5.66 -10.15
N LEU A 53 3.49 -6.51 -9.32
CA LEU A 53 2.93 -6.05 -8.04
C LEU A 53 4.03 -5.52 -7.11
N SER A 54 5.17 -6.21 -7.02
CA SER A 54 6.33 -5.81 -6.23
C SER A 54 6.91 -4.47 -6.70
N GLY A 55 7.05 -4.27 -8.01
CA GLY A 55 7.50 -3.02 -8.61
C GLY A 55 6.53 -1.84 -8.37
N LEU A 56 5.22 -2.12 -8.26
CA LEU A 56 4.21 -1.12 -7.92
C LEU A 56 4.12 -0.82 -6.42
N VAL A 57 4.47 -1.80 -5.56
CA VAL A 57 4.44 -1.67 -4.10
C VAL A 57 5.65 -0.88 -3.57
N GLY A 58 6.69 -0.65 -4.39
CA GLY A 58 7.66 0.42 -4.17
C GLY A 58 8.18 0.54 -2.74
N GLY A 59 8.78 -0.52 -2.21
CA GLY A 59 9.52 -0.49 -0.94
C GLY A 59 8.69 -0.85 0.29
N GLY A 60 8.66 -2.15 0.61
CA GLY A 60 8.30 -2.67 1.94
C GLY A 60 6.82 -2.56 2.30
N THR A 61 6.26 -3.65 2.83
CA THR A 61 5.04 -3.54 3.64
C THR A 61 5.36 -2.67 4.85
N VAL A 62 4.83 -1.44 4.86
CA VAL A 62 4.90 -0.57 6.03
C VAL A 62 3.97 -1.17 7.08
N ASP A 63 4.55 -1.60 8.20
CA ASP A 63 3.76 -2.04 9.35
C ASP A 63 3.10 -0.81 9.98
N ILE A 64 1.79 -0.69 9.81
CA ILE A 64 0.93 0.35 10.39
C ILE A 64 0.13 -0.15 11.59
N THR A 65 0.45 -1.34 12.13
CA THR A 65 -0.30 -1.96 13.24
C THR A 65 -0.36 -1.02 14.45
N TRP A 66 0.74 -0.31 14.75
CA TRP A 66 0.82 0.70 15.80
C TRP A 66 -0.20 1.86 15.64
N LEU A 67 -0.55 2.20 14.41
CA LEU A 67 -1.55 3.23 14.10
C LEU A 67 -2.97 2.70 14.32
N LEU A 68 -3.21 1.43 13.92
CA LEU A 68 -4.52 0.79 13.99
C LEU A 68 -4.91 0.35 15.42
N GLU A 69 -3.93 -0.04 16.24
CA GLU A 69 -4.15 -0.52 17.62
C GLU A 69 -4.19 0.62 18.65
N GLY A 70 -4.16 1.88 18.21
CA GLY A 70 -4.28 3.05 19.09
C GLY A 70 -2.99 3.41 19.84
N HIS A 71 -1.85 2.84 19.47
CA HIS A 71 -0.55 3.10 20.09
C HIS A 71 0.18 4.31 19.50
N ALA A 72 -0.43 5.03 18.55
CA ALA A 72 0.20 6.13 17.82
C ALA A 72 0.83 7.21 18.70
N ALA A 73 0.17 7.60 19.80
CA ALA A 73 0.71 8.60 20.73
C ALA A 73 1.95 8.10 21.46
N ASP A 74 1.94 6.84 21.92
CA ASP A 74 3.06 6.22 22.62
C ASP A 74 4.25 6.01 21.66
N THR A 75 3.98 5.55 20.44
CA THR A 75 4.98 5.39 19.38
C THR A 75 5.60 6.74 18.99
N TRP A 76 4.80 7.80 18.88
CA TRP A 76 5.29 9.16 18.62
C TRP A 76 6.27 9.63 19.69
N HIS A 77 5.94 9.42 20.98
CA HIS A 77 6.81 9.84 22.08
C HIS A 77 8.10 9.02 22.20
N GLN A 78 8.09 7.77 21.75
CA GLN A 78 9.26 6.90 21.74
C GLN A 78 10.12 7.06 20.47
N ALA A 79 9.56 7.63 19.40
CA ALA A 79 10.28 7.90 18.17
C ALA A 79 11.42 8.89 18.40
N ASP A 80 12.52 8.68 17.68
CA ASP A 80 13.64 9.62 17.72
C ASP A 80 13.25 10.98 17.06
N PRO A 81 13.99 12.07 17.36
CA PRO A 81 13.67 13.38 16.81
C PRO A 81 13.76 13.50 15.28
N GLN A 82 14.46 12.59 14.59
CA GLN A 82 14.51 12.57 13.13
C GLN A 82 13.20 11.96 12.60
N LEU A 83 12.83 10.79 13.09
CA LEU A 83 11.58 10.12 12.72
C LEU A 83 10.35 10.98 13.00
N GLN A 84 10.32 11.70 14.14
CA GLN A 84 9.25 12.66 14.43
C GLN A 84 9.14 13.75 13.35
N ARG A 85 10.26 14.29 12.86
CA ARG A 85 10.25 15.30 11.80
C ARG A 85 9.79 14.74 10.47
N ASP A 86 10.16 13.50 10.18
CA ASP A 86 9.77 12.83 8.94
C ASP A 86 8.25 12.57 8.93
N LEU A 87 7.70 12.11 10.06
CA LEU A 87 6.25 11.92 10.23
C LEU A 87 5.46 13.25 10.15
N LEU A 88 6.01 14.35 10.68
CA LEU A 88 5.36 15.67 10.56
C LEU A 88 5.25 16.15 9.11
N HIS A 89 6.22 15.84 8.25
CA HIS A 89 6.14 16.18 6.83
C HIS A 89 5.03 15.43 6.09
N LEU A 90 4.61 14.27 6.60
CA LEU A 90 3.48 13.52 6.04
C LEU A 90 2.13 14.09 6.50
N ALA A 91 2.08 14.58 7.74
CA ALA A 91 0.86 15.08 8.36
C ALA A 91 0.57 16.55 8.03
N ILE A 92 1.59 17.34 7.73
CA ILE A 92 1.47 18.78 7.50
C ILE A 92 1.72 19.07 6.02
N ASP A 93 0.72 19.64 5.36
CA ASP A 93 0.82 20.09 3.96
C ASP A 93 1.58 21.41 3.86
N GLN A 94 1.22 22.38 4.72
CA GLN A 94 1.84 23.70 4.70
C GLN A 94 1.94 24.33 6.09
N VAL A 95 3.05 25.03 6.34
CA VAL A 95 3.21 25.91 7.51
C VAL A 95 3.29 27.35 7.03
N ILE A 96 2.29 28.16 7.37
CA ILE A 96 2.23 29.58 7.01
C ILE A 96 2.70 30.39 8.21
N VAL A 97 3.77 31.17 8.04
CA VAL A 97 4.29 32.09 9.06
C VAL A 97 3.99 33.53 8.68
N THR A 98 3.03 34.15 9.36
CA THR A 98 2.66 35.56 9.12
C THR A 98 3.79 36.49 9.59
N PRO A 99 4.18 37.51 8.81
CA PRO A 99 5.18 38.49 9.23
C PRO A 99 4.70 39.28 10.47
N ALA A 100 5.65 39.72 11.29
CA ALA A 100 5.33 40.55 12.46
C ALA A 100 4.80 41.92 12.03
N HIS A 101 3.89 42.50 12.83
CA HIS A 101 3.33 43.83 12.59
C HIS A 101 4.34 44.99 12.81
N GLY A 102 5.62 44.70 13.03
CA GLY A 102 6.66 45.69 13.25
C GLY A 102 8.05 45.08 13.40
N LYS A 103 9.08 45.94 13.44
CA LYS A 103 10.47 45.52 13.69
C LYS A 103 10.66 45.26 15.20
N ARG A 104 11.44 44.23 15.56
CA ARG A 104 11.82 43.85 16.94
C ARG A 104 10.66 43.36 17.85
N VAL A 105 9.57 42.86 17.28
CA VAL A 105 8.51 42.19 18.05
C VAL A 105 8.96 40.75 18.37
N ARG A 106 8.71 40.29 19.60
CA ARG A 106 8.96 38.88 19.98
C ARG A 106 8.09 37.94 19.14
N PHE A 107 8.63 36.81 18.74
CA PHE A 107 7.87 35.82 17.97
C PHE A 107 6.80 35.18 18.86
N ASN A 108 5.53 35.37 18.51
CA ASN A 108 4.40 34.62 19.08
C ASN A 108 3.95 33.57 18.07
N GLY A 109 4.24 32.30 18.34
CA GLY A 109 3.89 31.20 17.43
C GLY A 109 2.39 31.00 17.28
N ALA A 110 1.63 31.13 18.37
CA ALA A 110 0.18 30.90 18.37
C ALA A 110 -0.59 31.89 17.48
N GLU A 111 -0.10 33.12 17.36
CA GLU A 111 -0.72 34.17 16.54
C GLU A 111 -0.15 34.25 15.12
N ARG A 112 1.04 33.67 14.89
CA ARG A 112 1.78 33.85 13.63
C ARG A 112 1.95 32.58 12.82
N VAL A 113 1.69 31.41 13.38
CA VAL A 113 1.86 30.13 12.70
C VAL A 113 0.50 29.51 12.49
N THR A 114 0.15 29.32 11.22
CA THR A 114 -1.00 28.51 10.82
C THR A 114 -0.48 27.23 10.19
N ILE A 115 -0.89 26.08 10.74
CA ILE A 115 -0.56 24.76 10.20
C ILE A 115 -1.75 24.28 9.36
N VAL A 116 -1.49 24.06 8.07
CA VAL A 116 -2.43 23.40 7.15
C VAL A 116 -2.11 21.91 7.20
N TRP A 117 -3.02 21.15 7.79
CA TRP A 117 -2.90 19.69 7.90
C TRP A 117 -3.24 19.02 6.58
N ALA A 118 -2.53 17.95 6.25
CA ALA A 118 -2.84 17.11 5.12
C ALA A 118 -4.25 16.53 5.31
N THR A 119 -5.15 16.82 4.37
CA THR A 119 -6.49 16.23 4.35
C THR A 119 -6.41 14.98 3.47
N PRO A 120 -6.79 13.79 3.95
CA PRO A 120 -6.83 12.63 3.08
C PRO A 120 -7.79 12.92 1.94
N GLU A 121 -7.33 12.69 0.70
CA GLU A 121 -8.20 12.70 -0.47
C GLU A 121 -9.32 11.71 -0.17
N GLN A 122 -10.54 12.22 -0.02
CA GLN A 122 -11.69 11.38 0.29
C GLN A 122 -11.80 10.37 -0.86
N ALA A 123 -11.45 9.12 -0.61
CA ALA A 123 -11.88 8.04 -1.47
C ALA A 123 -13.41 8.10 -1.47
N GLU A 124 -14.00 8.32 -2.65
CA GLU A 124 -15.44 8.16 -2.88
C GLU A 124 -15.81 6.69 -2.64
N ASP A 125 -15.90 6.27 -1.37
CA ASP A 125 -16.39 4.97 -0.93
C ASP A 125 -17.83 5.14 -0.40
N ASP A 126 -18.75 5.46 -1.31
CA ASP A 126 -20.20 5.49 -1.04
C ASP A 126 -20.91 4.18 -1.45
N ASP A 127 -20.17 3.07 -1.63
CA ASP A 127 -20.72 1.82 -2.20
C ASP A 127 -20.90 0.64 -1.21
N TYR A 128 -20.68 0.83 0.10
CA TYR A 128 -20.86 -0.25 1.10
C TYR A 128 -22.12 -0.13 1.98
N ALA A 129 -23.06 0.75 1.67
CA ALA A 129 -24.30 0.94 2.44
C ALA A 129 -25.53 0.17 1.89
N GLN A 130 -25.35 -0.98 1.21
CA GLN A 130 -26.45 -1.90 0.87
C GLN A 130 -26.11 -3.37 1.16
N ALA A 131 -25.97 -3.71 2.43
CA ALA A 131 -26.18 -5.08 2.92
C ALA A 131 -26.38 -5.05 4.45
N ALA A 132 -27.55 -4.61 4.90
CA ALA A 132 -28.04 -4.84 6.26
C ALA A 132 -29.53 -5.20 6.21
#